data_AF-A0A1G3VC51-F1
#
_entry.id   AF-A0A1G3VC51-F1
#
_cell.length_a   1.000
_cell.length_b   1.000
_cell.length_c   1.000
_cell.angle_alpha   90.00
_cell.angle_beta   90.00
_cell.angle_gamma   90.00
#
_symmetry.space_group_name_H-M   'P 1'
#
loop_
_entity.id
_entity.type
_entity.pdbx_description
1 polymer ?
#
loop_
_entity_poly.entity_id
_entity_poly.type
_entity_poly.pdbx_seq_one_letter_code
_entity_poly.pdbx_strand_id
1 'polypeptide(L)'
;MTRGCLGGISFCFISHTGQVQPCGYLELDCGQVTEKNFSEIWSGSDIFRNLRDLGLYEGKCGRCEFLKVCGGCRARAYEMTGDYLAEEPLCIYEPGESRKQS
;
A
#
# COMPACT_ATOMS: atom_id res chain seq x y z
N MET A 1 3.64 8.89 13.95
CA MET A 1 2.52 9.15 13.04
C MET A 1 1.97 7.79 12.62
N THR A 2 0.77 7.43 13.04
CA THR A 2 0.16 6.11 12.76
C THR A 2 -0.72 6.18 11.50
N ARG A 3 -0.55 5.24 10.58
CA ARG A 3 -1.40 5.04 9.38
C ARG A 3 -2.24 3.78 9.53
N GLY A 4 -3.28 3.63 8.70
CA GLY A 4 -4.08 2.40 8.62
C GLY A 4 -3.28 1.21 8.09
N CYS A 5 -2.87 1.22 6.81
CA CYS A 5 -1.91 0.23 6.31
C CYS A 5 -0.48 0.68 6.60
N LEU A 6 0.33 -0.25 7.12
CA LEU A 6 1.75 -0.06 7.42
C LEU A 6 2.67 -0.98 6.60
N GLY A 7 2.08 -1.96 5.91
CA GLY A 7 2.82 -2.91 5.05
C GLY A 7 3.45 -2.21 3.85
N GLY A 8 4.73 -2.46 3.61
CA GLY A 8 5.54 -1.74 2.64
C GLY A 8 5.96 -0.32 3.05
N ILE A 9 5.46 0.20 4.19
CA ILE A 9 5.75 1.55 4.68
C ILE A 9 6.70 1.51 5.88
N SER A 10 6.35 0.76 6.93
CA SER A 10 7.17 0.62 8.14
C SER A 10 7.62 -0.81 8.41
N PHE A 11 6.96 -1.79 7.79
CA PHE A 11 7.36 -3.19 7.85
C PHE A 11 7.08 -3.88 6.52
N CYS A 12 7.64 -5.07 6.34
CA CYS A 12 7.27 -6.03 5.32
C CYS A 12 7.27 -7.44 5.92
N PHE A 13 6.75 -8.40 5.17
CA PHE A 13 6.83 -9.82 5.49
C PHE A 13 7.89 -10.49 4.60
N ILE A 14 8.57 -11.50 5.12
CA ILE A 14 9.49 -12.35 4.36
C ILE A 14 9.00 -13.79 4.51
N SER A 15 8.66 -14.44 3.41
CA SER A 15 8.17 -15.82 3.39
C SER A 15 9.27 -16.82 3.71
N HIS A 16 8.89 -18.08 3.94
CA HIS A 16 9.84 -19.16 4.17
C HIS A 16 10.75 -19.47 2.96
N THR A 17 10.39 -19.03 1.75
CA THR A 17 11.23 -19.15 0.54
C THR A 17 12.11 -17.94 0.31
N GLY A 18 12.01 -16.89 1.14
CA GLY A 18 12.75 -15.64 0.99
C GLY A 18 12.03 -14.56 0.20
N GLN A 19 10.74 -14.74 -0.13
CA GLN A 19 9.94 -13.72 -0.83
C GLN A 19 9.58 -12.57 0.09
N VAL A 20 9.92 -11.36 -0.32
CA VAL A 20 9.56 -10.13 0.38
C VAL A 20 8.20 -9.66 -0.13
N GLN A 21 7.28 -9.41 0.81
CA GLN A 21 5.90 -9.00 0.54
C GLN A 21 5.51 -7.79 1.42
N PRO A 22 4.57 -6.92 1.03
CA PRO A 22 4.18 -5.77 1.86
C PRO A 22 3.57 -6.16 3.20
N CYS A 23 2.74 -7.19 3.23
CA CYS A 23 2.26 -7.82 4.46
C CYS A 23 1.86 -9.27 4.19
N GLY A 24 1.62 -10.04 5.25
CA GLY A 24 1.24 -11.46 5.12
C GLY A 24 -0.13 -11.74 4.49
N TYR A 25 -0.87 -10.70 4.08
CA TYR A 25 -2.15 -10.82 3.36
C TYR A 25 -2.10 -10.18 1.97
N LEU A 26 -1.00 -9.53 1.60
CA LEU A 26 -0.82 -8.90 0.29
C LEU A 26 0.37 -9.61 -0.37
N GLU A 27 0.08 -10.70 -1.07
CA GLU A 27 1.08 -11.60 -1.66
C GLU A 27 1.65 -11.04 -2.97
N LEU A 28 2.18 -9.83 -2.90
CA LEU A 28 2.88 -9.18 -4.01
C LEU A 28 4.38 -9.44 -3.91
N ASP A 29 4.96 -9.95 -4.99
CA ASP A 29 6.41 -10.17 -5.06
C ASP A 29 7.15 -8.83 -5.14
N CYS A 30 7.76 -8.42 -4.04
CA CYS A 30 8.59 -7.23 -3.99
C CYS A 30 10.07 -7.51 -4.28
N GLY A 31 10.47 -8.79 -4.35
CA GLY A 31 11.83 -9.26 -4.52
C GLY A 31 12.17 -10.46 -3.61
N GLN A 32 13.27 -11.13 -3.91
CA GLN A 32 13.76 -12.33 -3.21
C GLN A 32 15.05 -12.04 -2.44
N VAL A 33 15.07 -12.26 -1.13
CA VAL A 33 16.30 -12.04 -0.31
C VAL A 33 17.42 -13.03 -0.61
N THR A 34 17.11 -14.14 -1.30
CA THR A 34 18.09 -15.09 -1.82
C THR A 34 18.85 -14.57 -3.04
N GLU A 35 18.37 -13.49 -3.67
CA GLU A 35 18.94 -12.92 -4.90
C GLU A 35 19.52 -11.52 -4.69
N LYS A 36 18.87 -10.69 -3.86
CA LYS A 36 19.26 -9.30 -3.61
C LYS A 36 19.29 -8.98 -2.13
N ASN A 37 20.10 -8.01 -1.74
CA ASN A 37 20.10 -7.52 -0.37
C ASN A 37 18.72 -6.95 -0.01
N PHE A 38 18.28 -7.21 1.22
CA PHE A 38 16.99 -6.72 1.70
C PHE A 38 16.85 -5.19 1.59
N SER A 39 17.93 -4.43 1.86
CA SER A 39 17.93 -2.97 1.76
C SER A 39 17.65 -2.46 0.35
N GLU A 40 18.15 -3.17 -0.67
CA GLU A 40 17.92 -2.86 -2.08
C GLU A 40 16.47 -3.16 -2.47
N ILE A 41 15.92 -4.29 -2.01
CA ILE A 41 14.51 -4.66 -2.22
C ILE A 41 13.60 -3.61 -1.57
N TRP A 42 13.83 -3.31 -0.29
CA TRP A 42 13.04 -2.38 0.51
C TRP A 42 12.99 -0.98 -0.11
N SER A 43 14.11 -0.49 -0.64
CA SER A 43 14.22 0.86 -1.18
C SER A 43 13.86 0.95 -2.66
N GLY A 44 14.12 -0.12 -3.42
CA GLY A 44 14.06 -0.13 -4.89
C GLY A 44 12.77 -0.71 -5.48
N SER A 45 12.07 -1.60 -4.77
CA SER A 45 10.83 -2.22 -5.28
C SER A 45 9.79 -1.17 -5.68
N ASP A 46 9.25 -1.28 -6.91
CA ASP A 46 8.18 -0.40 -7.38
C ASP A 46 6.95 -0.49 -6.48
N ILE A 47 6.61 -1.69 -6.00
CA ILE A 47 5.45 -1.93 -5.14
C ILE A 47 5.58 -1.14 -3.83
N PHE A 48 6.76 -1.19 -3.21
CA PHE A 48 7.02 -0.41 -2.00
C PHE A 48 7.07 1.08 -2.24
N ARG A 49 7.64 1.53 -3.37
CA ARG A 49 7.60 2.95 -3.74
C ARG A 49 6.15 3.42 -3.92
N ASN A 50 5.32 2.64 -4.61
CA ASN A 50 3.93 2.95 -4.86
C ASN A 50 3.11 3.03 -3.56
N LEU A 51 3.28 2.07 -2.64
CA LEU A 51 2.59 2.08 -1.35
C LEU A 51 2.97 3.27 -0.46
N ARG A 52 4.17 3.83 -0.64
CA ARG A 52 4.64 5.01 0.11
C ARG A 52 4.17 6.31 -0.54
N ASP A 53 3.88 6.30 -1.84
CA ASP A 53 3.38 7.45 -2.58
C ASP A 53 1.86 7.57 -2.47
N LEU A 54 1.42 8.50 -1.62
CA LEU A 54 0.00 8.79 -1.44
C LEU A 54 -0.67 9.37 -2.70
N GLY A 55 0.10 9.96 -3.61
CA GLY A 55 -0.43 10.53 -4.85
C GLY A 55 -0.93 9.49 -5.85
N LEU A 56 -0.56 8.21 -5.65
CA LEU A 56 -0.95 7.10 -6.52
C LEU A 56 -2.20 6.36 -6.04
N TYR A 57 -2.74 6.69 -4.86
CA TYR A 57 -3.96 6.04 -4.38
C TYR A 57 -5.15 6.50 -5.21
N GLU A 58 -6.03 5.57 -5.55
CA GLU A 58 -7.14 5.81 -6.47
C GLU A 58 -8.51 5.85 -5.75
N GLY A 59 -9.58 6.05 -6.53
CA GLY A 59 -10.97 6.05 -6.06
C GLY A 59 -11.23 7.04 -4.92
N LYS A 60 -12.05 6.67 -3.93
CA LYS A 60 -12.30 7.49 -2.73
C LYS A 60 -11.01 7.79 -1.98
N CYS A 61 -10.10 6.82 -1.84
CA CYS A 61 -8.86 7.01 -1.10
C CYS A 61 -8.00 8.15 -1.68
N GLY A 62 -7.88 8.22 -3.02
CA GLY A 62 -7.08 9.25 -3.70
C GLY A 62 -7.52 10.70 -3.48
N ARG A 63 -8.80 10.91 -3.15
CA ARG A 63 -9.37 12.25 -2.89
C ARG A 63 -9.75 12.50 -1.43
N CYS A 64 -9.45 11.55 -0.54
CA CYS A 64 -9.85 11.56 0.86
C CYS A 64 -8.97 12.47 1.73
N GLU A 65 -9.59 13.35 2.51
CA GLU A 65 -8.89 14.21 3.48
C GLU A 65 -8.15 13.42 4.58
N PHE A 66 -8.55 12.17 4.82
CA PHE A 66 -7.95 11.28 5.82
C PHE A 66 -6.86 10.35 5.26
N LEU A 67 -6.49 10.48 3.99
CA LEU A 67 -5.53 9.57 3.34
C LEU A 67 -4.21 9.45 4.11
N LYS A 68 -3.71 10.54 4.70
CA LYS A 68 -2.45 10.57 5.45
C LYS A 68 -2.47 9.74 6.75
N VAL A 69 -3.64 9.47 7.32
CA VAL A 69 -3.81 8.76 8.61
C VAL A 69 -4.53 7.42 8.47
N CYS A 70 -5.33 7.23 7.42
CA CYS A 70 -6.06 5.99 7.16
C CYS A 70 -5.43 5.22 6.00
N GLY A 71 -5.75 5.59 4.76
CA GLY A 71 -5.30 4.86 3.56
C GLY A 71 -5.88 3.45 3.41
N GLY A 72 -6.72 2.98 4.32
CA GLY A 72 -7.40 1.67 4.25
C GLY A 72 -6.46 0.45 4.21
N CYS A 73 -7.01 -0.74 3.99
CA CYS A 73 -6.26 -1.99 3.87
C CYS A 73 -5.89 -2.26 2.40
N ARG A 74 -4.59 -2.27 2.10
CA ARG A 74 -4.09 -2.50 0.73
C ARG A 74 -4.25 -3.95 0.27
N ALA A 75 -4.15 -4.90 1.22
CA ALA A 75 -4.47 -6.30 0.96
C ALA A 75 -5.92 -6.49 0.49
N ARG A 76 -6.86 -5.79 1.11
CA ARG A 76 -8.28 -5.89 0.76
C ARG A 76 -8.61 -5.23 -0.57
N ALA A 77 -8.02 -4.05 -0.83
CA ALA A 77 -8.12 -3.40 -2.13
C ALA A 77 -7.68 -4.35 -3.25
N TYR A 78 -6.50 -4.98 -3.09
CA TYR A 78 -5.97 -5.93 -4.06
C TYR A 78 -6.85 -7.17 -4.23
N GLU A 79 -7.26 -7.81 -3.14
CA GLU A 79 -8.08 -9.03 -3.20
C GLU A 79 -9.40 -8.83 -3.93
N MET A 80 -10.04 -7.66 -3.75
CA MET A 80 -11.36 -7.40 -4.32
C MET A 80 -11.32 -6.79 -5.72
N THR A 81 -10.22 -6.14 -6.10
CA THR A 81 -10.16 -5.36 -7.35
C THR A 81 -9.02 -5.78 -8.30
N GLY A 82 -8.05 -6.53 -7.81
CA GLY A 82 -6.78 -6.79 -8.50
C GLY A 82 -5.80 -5.62 -8.46
N ASP A 83 -6.15 -4.50 -7.81
CA ASP A 83 -5.31 -3.32 -7.67
C ASP A 83 -5.12 -2.94 -6.20
N TYR A 84 -3.86 -2.93 -5.75
CA TYR A 84 -3.50 -2.59 -4.38
C TYR A 84 -3.54 -1.08 -4.12
N LEU A 85 -3.61 -0.24 -5.15
CA LEU A 85 -3.74 1.22 -5.04
C LEU A 85 -5.19 1.71 -5.13
N ALA A 86 -6.12 0.84 -5.53
CA ALA A 86 -7.56 1.12 -5.54
C ALA A 86 -8.10 1.54 -4.16
N GLU A 87 -9.30 2.09 -4.15
CA GLU A 87 -9.97 2.44 -2.90
C GLU A 87 -10.20 1.22 -2.00
N GLU A 88 -10.30 1.45 -0.69
CA GLU A 88 -10.64 0.38 0.24
C GLU A 88 -12.15 0.06 0.13
N PRO A 89 -12.55 -1.13 -0.33
CA PRO A 89 -13.92 -1.41 -0.75
C PRO A 89 -14.93 -1.48 0.39
N LEU A 90 -14.49 -1.65 1.65
CA LEU A 90 -15.37 -1.69 2.82
C LEU A 90 -15.44 -0.36 3.57
N CYS A 91 -14.80 0.69 3.04
CA CYS A 91 -14.84 2.02 3.62
C CYS A 91 -16.22 2.64 3.40
N ILE A 92 -16.98 2.80 4.49
CA ILE A 92 -18.31 3.45 4.47
C ILE A 92 -18.25 4.98 4.37
N TYR A 93 -17.06 5.56 4.54
CA TYR A 93 -16.87 7.00 4.49
C TYR A 93 -16.82 7.49 3.05
N GLU A 94 -17.63 8.49 2.72
CA GLU A 94 -17.56 9.24 1.47
C GLU A 94 -16.78 10.53 1.69
N PRO A 95 -15.62 10.71 1.04
CA PRO A 95 -14.91 11.97 1.06
C PRO A 95 -15.78 13.11 0.53
N GLY A 96 -15.73 14.25 1.21
CA GLY A 96 -16.33 15.47 0.71
C GLY A 96 -15.74 15.87 -0.65
N GLU A 97 -16.39 16.77 -1.37
CA GLU A 97 -15.75 17.42 -2.52
C GLU A 97 -14.54 18.21 -2.01
N SER A 98 -13.34 17.63 -2.16
CA SER A 98 -12.11 18.36 -1.92
C SER A 98 -12.02 19.46 -2.98
N ARG A 99 -12.25 20.72 -2.57
CA ARG A 99 -11.85 21.89 -3.35
C ARG A 99 -10.38 21.68 -3.70
N LYS A 100 -10.10 21.35 -4.96
CA LYS A 100 -8.74 21.41 -5.51
C LYS A 100 -8.25 22.84 -5.26
N GLN A 101 -7.34 23.02 -4.29
CA GLN A 101 -6.58 24.25 -4.21
C GLN A 101 -5.69 24.28 -5.45
N SER A 102 -5.95 25.26 -6.31
CA SER A 102 -5.14 25.59 -7.49
C SER A 102 -3.73 26.00 -7.10
#